data_AF-A0A843SUC4-F1
#
_entry.id   AF-A0A843SUC4-F1
#
_cell.length_a   1.000
_cell.length_b   1.000
_cell.length_c   1.000
_cell.angle_alpha   90.00
_cell.angle_beta   90.00
_cell.angle_gamma   90.00
#
_symmetry.space_group_name_H-M   'P 1'
#
loop_
_entity.id
_entity.type
_entity.pdbx_description
1 polymer ?
#
loop_
_entity_poly.entity_id
_entity_poly.type
_entity_poly.pdbx_seq_one_letter_code
_entity_poly.pdbx_strand_id
1 'polypeptide(L)'
;MSTTAAVAPWIKKIADEERQRDAVRMRDEEMAARKADLVRRNGRRLVDELGAAVRRDLEAFRDEFPGDPARDMVLEAAAAAEGGFVVRKPAPSAVLLTVTPNLEVAAMVCHYRFTPTNALPPREDRIHVMFTDDGSESLQMKHHGTGQLFATADALSEFLLVPVLTGRPR
;
A
#
# COMPACT_ATOMS: atom_id res chain seq x y z
N MET A 1 43.61 34.02 -34.84
CA MET A 1 43.99 33.80 -33.43
C MET A 1 42.71 33.77 -32.62
N SER A 2 42.29 32.59 -32.13
CA SER A 2 41.07 32.45 -31.34
C SER A 2 41.40 32.72 -29.87
N THR A 3 40.95 33.86 -29.36
CA THR A 3 41.02 34.21 -27.94
C THR A 3 40.02 33.37 -27.18
N THR A 4 40.50 32.34 -26.48
CA THR A 4 39.70 31.59 -25.51
C THR A 4 39.35 32.54 -24.36
N ALA A 5 38.11 33.02 -24.32
CA ALA A 5 37.65 33.90 -23.24
C ALA A 5 37.74 33.15 -21.90
N ALA A 6 38.53 33.69 -20.96
CA ALA A 6 38.64 33.13 -19.62
C ALA A 6 37.30 33.30 -18.89
N VAL A 7 36.66 32.17 -18.54
CA VAL A 7 35.38 32.16 -17.82
C VAL A 7 35.58 32.76 -16.43
N ALA A 8 34.70 33.71 -16.05
CA ALA A 8 34.78 34.36 -14.75
C ALA A 8 34.63 33.32 -13.60
N PRO A 9 35.41 33.42 -12.51
CA PRO A 9 35.40 32.43 -11.42
C PRO A 9 34.02 32.19 -10.78
N TRP A 10 33.18 33.24 -10.70
CA TRP A 10 31.82 33.12 -10.16
C TRP A 10 30.89 32.30 -11.08
N ILE A 11 31.08 32.38 -12.41
CA ILE A 11 30.33 31.58 -13.38
C ILE A 11 30.71 30.11 -13.25
N LYS A 12 32.00 29.82 -13.08
CA LYS A 12 32.49 28.45 -12.85
C LYS A 12 31.84 27.83 -11.61
N LYS A 13 31.78 28.58 -10.50
CA LYS A 13 31.13 28.13 -9.25
C LYS A 13 29.66 27.75 -9.48
N ILE A 14 28.88 28.62 -10.13
CA ILE A 14 27.46 28.33 -10.42
C ILE A 14 27.32 27.12 -11.34
N ALA A 15 28.15 27.02 -12.38
CA ALA A 15 28.13 25.87 -13.28
C ALA A 15 28.46 24.55 -12.57
N ASP A 16 29.39 24.57 -11.61
CA ASP A 16 29.73 23.40 -10.79
C ASP A 16 28.55 23.01 -9.86
N GLU A 17 27.86 23.98 -9.25
CA GLU A 17 26.66 23.76 -8.45
C GLU A 17 25.49 23.18 -9.29
N GLU A 18 25.26 23.70 -10.50
CA GLU A 18 24.23 23.18 -11.40
C GLU A 18 24.55 21.76 -11.87
N ARG A 19 25.81 21.45 -12.22
CA ARG A 19 26.21 20.08 -12.55
C ARG A 19 26.00 19.12 -11.38
N GLN A 20 26.21 19.58 -10.15
CA GLN A 20 25.93 18.78 -8.96
C GLN A 20 24.43 18.51 -8.80
N ARG A 21 23.58 19.52 -9.04
CA ARG A 21 22.11 19.35 -9.03
C ARG A 21 21.65 18.40 -10.14
N ASP A 22 22.23 18.49 -11.34
CA ASP A 22 21.96 17.58 -12.45
C ASP A 22 22.34 16.14 -12.11
N ALA A 23 23.51 15.94 -11.50
CA ALA A 23 23.95 14.62 -11.07
C ALA A 23 23.02 14.01 -10.02
N VAL A 24 22.48 14.83 -9.09
CA VAL A 24 21.47 14.37 -8.11
C VAL A 24 20.16 14.03 -8.81
N ARG A 25 19.64 14.90 -9.68
CA ARG A 25 18.40 14.66 -10.43
C ARG A 25 18.46 13.36 -11.26
N MET A 26 19.57 13.14 -11.98
CA MET A 26 19.75 11.90 -12.75
C MET A 26 19.74 10.66 -11.87
N ARG A 27 20.37 10.71 -10.68
CA ARG A 27 20.36 9.58 -9.73
C ARG A 27 18.96 9.33 -9.17
N ASP A 28 18.22 10.39 -8.84
CA ASP A 28 16.86 10.28 -8.34
C ASP A 28 15.91 9.70 -9.40
N GLU A 29 16.06 10.11 -10.66
CA GLU A 29 15.33 9.54 -11.80
C GLU A 29 15.66 8.06 -12.01
N GLU A 30 16.94 7.69 -11.94
CA GLU A 30 17.36 6.29 -12.04
C GLU A 30 16.79 5.43 -10.89
N MET A 31 16.81 5.94 -9.66
CA MET A 31 16.20 5.26 -8.51
C MET A 31 14.69 5.13 -8.66
N ALA A 32 14.01 6.17 -9.13
CA ALA A 32 12.57 6.13 -9.37
C ALA A 32 12.20 5.11 -10.46
N ALA A 33 12.97 5.05 -11.55
CA ALA A 33 12.79 4.06 -12.62
C ALA A 33 12.98 2.64 -12.09
N ARG A 34 14.04 2.38 -11.32
CA ARG A 34 14.28 1.07 -10.68
C ARG A 34 13.11 0.66 -9.79
N LYS A 35 12.62 1.57 -8.95
CA LYS A 35 11.48 1.33 -8.08
C LYS A 35 10.22 0.99 -8.88
N ALA A 36 9.93 1.75 -9.94
CA ALA A 36 8.77 1.51 -10.79
C ALA A 36 8.82 0.13 -11.47
N ASP A 37 10.00 -0.29 -11.93
CA ASP A 37 10.21 -1.62 -12.50
C ASP A 37 10.01 -2.72 -11.46
N LEU A 38 10.48 -2.52 -10.23
CA LEU A 38 10.30 -3.46 -9.14
C LEU A 38 8.81 -3.62 -8.79
N VAL A 39 8.06 -2.52 -8.68
CA VAL A 39 6.61 -2.51 -8.46
C VAL A 39 5.86 -3.21 -9.58
N ARG A 40 6.25 -2.98 -10.83
CA ARG A 40 5.64 -3.66 -11.99
C ARG A 40 5.82 -5.18 -11.93
N ARG A 41 6.99 -5.66 -11.51
CA ARG A 41 7.30 -7.10 -11.44
C ARG A 41 6.68 -7.79 -10.22
N ASN A 42 6.71 -7.13 -9.07
CA ASN A 42 6.42 -7.77 -7.78
C ASN A 42 5.12 -7.29 -7.13
N GLY A 43 4.57 -6.14 -7.55
CA GLY A 43 3.40 -5.52 -6.90
C GLY A 43 2.17 -6.41 -6.93
N ARG A 44 1.86 -7.03 -8.08
CA ARG A 44 0.72 -7.97 -8.17
C ARG A 44 0.91 -9.19 -7.27
N ARG A 45 2.12 -9.75 -7.25
CA ARG A 45 2.45 -10.89 -6.38
C ARG A 45 2.21 -10.55 -4.91
N LEU A 46 2.63 -9.36 -4.45
CA LEU A 46 2.38 -8.91 -3.08
C LEU A 46 0.90 -8.76 -2.74
N VAL A 47 0.10 -8.22 -3.67
CA VAL A 47 -1.35 -8.09 -3.48
C VAL A 47 -2.00 -9.47 -3.39
N ASP A 48 -1.58 -10.42 -4.23
CA ASP A 48 -2.09 -11.79 -4.22
C ASP A 48 -1.67 -12.54 -2.94
N GLU A 49 -0.42 -12.36 -2.48
CA GLU A 49 0.07 -12.88 -1.19
C GLU A 49 -0.73 -12.33 -0.01
N LEU A 50 -1.03 -11.03 0.00
CA LEU A 50 -1.91 -10.41 1.00
C LEU A 50 -3.33 -11.01 0.96
N GLY A 51 -3.89 -11.20 -0.24
CA GLY A 51 -5.20 -11.84 -0.38
C GLY A 51 -5.22 -13.28 0.15
N ALA A 52 -4.14 -14.04 -0.04
CA ALA A 52 -3.99 -15.38 0.51
C ALA A 52 -3.85 -15.38 2.04
N ALA A 53 -3.06 -14.47 2.61
CA ALA A 53 -2.94 -14.30 4.06
C ALA A 53 -4.28 -13.93 4.70
N VAL A 54 -5.00 -12.96 4.12
CA VAL A 54 -6.34 -12.56 4.56
C VAL A 54 -7.32 -13.73 4.53
N ARG A 55 -7.33 -14.52 3.45
CA ARG A 55 -8.19 -15.71 3.36
C ARG A 55 -7.92 -16.68 4.51
N ARG A 56 -6.65 -17.03 4.71
CA ARG A 56 -6.19 -17.94 5.75
C ARG A 56 -6.58 -17.44 7.15
N ASP A 57 -6.39 -16.16 7.43
CA ASP A 57 -6.70 -15.57 8.74
C ASP A 57 -8.22 -15.50 8.99
N LEU A 58 -9.03 -15.24 7.96
CA LEU A 58 -10.49 -15.28 8.05
C LEU A 58 -11.01 -16.70 8.31
N GLU A 59 -10.44 -17.71 7.63
CA GLU A 59 -10.76 -19.12 7.86
C GLU A 59 -10.41 -19.52 9.29
N ALA A 60 -9.18 -19.23 9.74
CA ALA A 60 -8.75 -19.52 11.11
C ALA A 60 -9.65 -18.83 12.16
N PHE A 61 -10.04 -17.57 11.95
CA PHE A 61 -10.93 -16.88 12.87
C PHE A 61 -12.34 -17.51 12.90
N ARG A 62 -12.86 -17.96 11.75
CA ARG A 62 -14.17 -18.63 11.70
C ARG A 62 -14.17 -19.94 12.47
N ASP A 63 -13.08 -20.69 12.41
CA ASP A 63 -12.94 -21.98 13.09
C ASP A 63 -12.98 -21.87 14.62
N GLU A 64 -12.60 -20.71 15.17
CA GLU A 64 -12.75 -20.39 16.60
C GLU A 64 -14.22 -20.16 17.03
N PHE A 65 -15.13 -19.91 16.07
CA PHE A 65 -16.55 -19.64 16.32
C PHE A 65 -17.48 -20.50 15.44
N PRO A 66 -17.44 -21.83 15.60
CA PRO A 66 -18.16 -22.74 14.71
C PRO A 66 -19.68 -22.51 14.78
N GLY A 67 -20.28 -22.23 13.62
CA GLY A 67 -21.72 -22.04 13.47
C GLY A 67 -22.26 -20.65 13.84
N ASP A 68 -21.40 -19.66 14.10
CA ASP A 68 -21.84 -18.29 14.39
C ASP A 68 -22.00 -17.46 13.10
N PRO A 69 -23.25 -17.14 12.68
CA PRO A 69 -23.48 -16.41 11.43
C PRO A 69 -22.96 -14.97 11.45
N ALA A 70 -22.73 -14.37 12.61
CA ALA A 70 -22.16 -13.03 12.71
C ALA A 70 -20.63 -12.99 12.51
N ARG A 71 -19.99 -14.17 12.41
CA ARG A 71 -18.58 -14.35 12.08
C ARG A 71 -18.37 -15.02 10.71
N ASP A 72 -19.44 -15.26 9.94
CA ASP A 72 -19.37 -15.79 8.58
C ASP A 72 -18.89 -14.71 7.59
N MET A 73 -17.60 -14.38 7.68
CA MET A 73 -16.95 -13.40 6.83
C MET A 73 -16.60 -14.01 5.48
N VAL A 74 -16.71 -13.19 4.45
CA VAL A 74 -16.49 -13.59 3.06
C VAL A 74 -15.39 -12.72 2.44
N LEU A 75 -14.48 -13.37 1.72
CA LEU A 75 -13.48 -12.73 0.87
C LEU A 75 -13.90 -12.87 -0.59
N GLU A 76 -14.10 -11.75 -1.27
CA GLU A 76 -14.45 -11.66 -2.68
C GLU A 76 -13.27 -11.04 -3.44
N ALA A 77 -12.93 -11.58 -4.62
CA ALA A 77 -11.97 -10.91 -5.50
C ALA A 77 -12.59 -9.61 -6.04
N ALA A 78 -11.81 -8.53 -6.04
CA ALA A 78 -12.25 -7.30 -6.67
C ALA A 78 -12.09 -7.41 -8.19
N ALA A 79 -13.04 -6.87 -8.96
CA ALA A 79 -13.00 -6.89 -10.43
C ALA A 79 -11.93 -5.96 -11.06
N ALA A 80 -10.95 -5.49 -10.28
CA ALA A 80 -9.93 -4.56 -10.74
C ALA A 80 -8.80 -5.30 -11.50
N ALA A 81 -8.32 -4.69 -12.59
CA ALA A 81 -7.30 -5.27 -13.46
C ALA A 81 -5.99 -5.58 -12.71
N GLU A 82 -5.63 -4.72 -11.77
CA GLU A 82 -4.44 -4.84 -10.93
C GLU A 82 -4.63 -5.78 -9.72
N GLY A 83 -5.80 -6.39 -9.59
CA GLY A 83 -6.14 -7.29 -8.49
C GLY A 83 -6.84 -6.56 -7.34
N GLY A 84 -6.69 -7.09 -6.14
CA GLY A 84 -7.38 -6.60 -4.94
C GLY A 84 -8.58 -7.46 -4.55
N PHE A 85 -9.20 -7.10 -3.45
CA PHE A 85 -10.24 -7.92 -2.82
C PHE A 85 -11.14 -7.10 -1.91
N VAL A 86 -12.24 -7.73 -1.53
CA VAL A 86 -13.23 -7.19 -0.60
C VAL A 86 -13.45 -8.21 0.51
N VAL A 87 -13.34 -7.76 1.76
CA VAL A 87 -13.74 -8.54 2.93
C VAL A 87 -15.06 -7.99 3.44
N ARG A 88 -16.04 -8.87 3.60
CA ARG A 88 -17.36 -8.53 4.10
C ARG A 88 -17.60 -9.25 5.43
N LYS A 89 -17.89 -8.47 6.46
CA LYS A 89 -18.39 -8.97 7.74
C LYS A 89 -19.89 -8.69 7.87
N PRO A 90 -20.71 -9.69 8.23
CA PRO A 90 -22.15 -9.52 8.40
C PRO A 90 -22.52 -8.74 9.67
N ALA A 91 -23.81 -8.39 9.77
CA ALA A 91 -24.43 -7.84 10.97
C ALA A 91 -24.22 -8.77 12.18
N PRO A 92 -24.24 -8.27 13.43
CA PRO A 92 -24.68 -6.93 13.86
C PRO A 92 -23.60 -5.84 13.83
N SER A 93 -22.34 -6.18 13.56
CA SER A 93 -21.29 -5.18 13.33
C SER A 93 -20.75 -5.31 11.92
N ALA A 94 -21.55 -4.84 10.97
CA ALA A 94 -21.27 -5.00 9.55
C ALA A 94 -20.11 -4.09 9.13
N VAL A 95 -19.11 -4.69 8.48
CA VAL A 95 -17.92 -3.98 7.98
C VAL A 95 -17.63 -4.45 6.57
N LEU A 96 -17.32 -3.50 5.70
CA LEU A 96 -16.77 -3.75 4.38
C LEU A 96 -15.36 -3.20 4.34
N LEU A 97 -14.37 -4.03 4.04
CA LEU A 97 -13.01 -3.62 3.71
C LEU A 97 -12.81 -3.84 2.20
N THR A 98 -12.51 -2.79 1.46
CA THR A 98 -12.12 -2.85 0.05
C THR A 98 -10.65 -2.52 -0.08
N VAL A 99 -9.88 -3.43 -0.68
CA VAL A 99 -8.45 -3.26 -0.95
C VAL A 99 -8.26 -3.08 -2.46
N THR A 100 -7.83 -1.89 -2.86
CA THR A 100 -7.66 -1.49 -4.26
C THR A 100 -6.20 -1.10 -4.51
N PRO A 101 -5.41 -1.94 -5.22
CA PRO A 101 -4.07 -1.56 -5.64
C PRO A 101 -4.09 -0.49 -6.73
N ASN A 102 -3.05 0.34 -6.75
CA ASN A 102 -2.66 1.23 -7.83
C ASN A 102 -1.14 1.10 -8.02
N LEU A 103 -0.73 0.17 -8.88
CA LEU A 103 0.66 -0.18 -9.12
C LEU A 103 1.39 0.93 -9.89
N GLU A 104 0.69 1.74 -10.69
CA GLU A 104 1.28 2.87 -11.41
C GLU A 104 1.90 3.90 -10.46
N VAL A 105 1.25 4.15 -9.33
CA VAL A 105 1.74 5.08 -8.29
C VAL A 105 2.38 4.37 -7.11
N ALA A 106 2.65 3.07 -7.23
CA ALA A 106 3.23 2.24 -6.19
C ALA A 106 2.47 2.33 -4.85
N ALA A 107 1.15 2.24 -4.88
CA ALA A 107 0.31 2.32 -3.69
C ALA A 107 -0.88 1.36 -3.72
N MET A 108 -1.55 1.25 -2.58
CA MET A 108 -2.80 0.53 -2.41
C MET A 108 -3.66 1.28 -1.40
N VAL A 109 -4.95 1.38 -1.69
CA VAL A 109 -5.93 2.00 -0.81
C VAL A 109 -6.75 0.90 -0.15
N CYS A 110 -6.77 0.92 1.17
CA CYS A 110 -7.63 0.06 2.00
C CYS A 110 -8.75 0.92 2.56
N HIS A 111 -9.97 0.71 2.09
CA HIS A 111 -11.13 1.49 2.48
C HIS A 111 -12.07 0.67 3.34
N TYR A 112 -12.36 1.16 4.55
CA TYR A 112 -13.35 0.58 5.44
C TYR A 112 -14.66 1.35 5.37
N ARG A 113 -15.76 0.61 5.44
CA ARG A 113 -17.10 1.13 5.69
C ARG A 113 -17.76 0.35 6.80
N PHE A 114 -17.95 1.00 7.94
CA PHE A 114 -18.62 0.46 9.13
C PHE A 114 -20.08 0.85 9.10
N THR A 115 -20.98 -0.14 9.05
CA THR A 115 -22.43 0.10 9.03
C THR A 115 -23.01 -0.21 10.42
N PRO A 116 -23.42 0.81 11.19
CA PRO A 116 -23.97 0.60 12.52
C PRO A 116 -25.44 0.14 12.44
N THR A 117 -25.92 -0.54 13.47
CA THR A 117 -27.29 -1.07 13.55
C THR A 117 -28.34 -0.06 14.02
N ASN A 118 -27.91 1.09 14.55
CA ASN A 118 -28.76 2.10 15.17
C ASN A 118 -29.19 3.23 14.20
N ALA A 119 -29.24 2.95 12.90
CA ALA A 119 -29.57 3.92 11.84
C ALA A 119 -28.67 5.16 11.76
N LEU A 120 -27.51 5.15 12.44
CA LEU A 120 -26.49 6.17 12.23
C LEU A 120 -25.87 6.04 10.82
N PRO A 121 -25.38 7.15 10.24
CA PRO A 121 -24.62 7.10 9.00
C PRO A 121 -23.43 6.14 9.11
N PRO A 122 -23.11 5.40 8.04
CA PRO A 122 -21.91 4.59 7.99
C PRO A 122 -20.65 5.43 8.24
N ARG A 123 -19.72 4.92 9.04
CA ARG A 123 -18.40 5.53 9.21
C ARG A 123 -17.47 4.95 8.15
N GLU A 124 -16.73 5.82 7.49
CA GLU A 124 -15.72 5.43 6.51
C GLU A 124 -14.31 5.75 7.04
N ASP A 125 -13.36 4.89 6.74
CA ASP A 125 -11.95 5.08 7.08
C ASP A 125 -11.06 4.63 5.91
N ARG A 126 -9.94 5.32 5.69
CA ARG A 126 -9.06 5.08 4.54
C ARG A 126 -7.62 5.00 4.97
N ILE A 127 -7.01 3.89 4.59
CA ILE A 127 -5.59 3.63 4.82
C ILE A 127 -4.88 3.60 3.47
N HIS A 128 -3.81 4.38 3.37
CA HIS A 128 -2.93 4.39 2.23
C HIS A 128 -1.67 3.57 2.55
N VAL A 129 -1.43 2.54 1.75
CA VAL A 129 -0.23 1.72 1.82
C VAL A 129 0.62 2.01 0.60
N MET A 130 1.91 2.27 0.79
CA MET A 130 2.88 2.45 -0.28
C MET A 130 3.73 1.19 -0.45
N PHE A 131 4.03 0.84 -1.69
CA PHE A 131 5.10 -0.09 -1.99
C PHE A 131 6.43 0.65 -1.91
N THR A 132 7.33 0.15 -1.07
CA THR A 132 8.66 0.73 -0.85
C THR A 132 9.72 -0.30 -1.15
N ASP A 133 10.79 0.16 -1.80
CA ASP A 133 12.03 -0.59 -1.92
C ASP A 133 12.77 -0.52 -0.57
N ASP A 134 13.28 -1.65 -0.10
CA ASP A 134 14.08 -1.75 1.13
C ASP A 134 15.59 -1.76 0.86
N GLY A 135 16.00 -1.51 -0.38
CA GLY A 135 17.38 -1.57 -0.84
C GLY A 135 17.81 -2.98 -1.29
N SER A 136 16.90 -3.96 -1.24
CA SER A 136 17.06 -5.28 -1.83
C SER A 136 16.19 -5.44 -3.09
N GLU A 137 16.20 -6.60 -3.73
CA GLU A 137 15.27 -6.89 -4.85
C GLU A 137 13.83 -7.20 -4.39
N SER A 138 13.44 -6.72 -3.20
CA SER A 138 12.13 -7.00 -2.60
C SER A 138 11.35 -5.71 -2.29
N LEU A 139 10.02 -5.83 -2.29
CA LEU A 139 9.12 -4.73 -1.97
C LEU A 139 8.55 -4.94 -0.58
N GLN A 140 8.54 -3.87 0.20
CA GLN A 140 7.85 -3.79 1.48
C GLN A 140 6.60 -2.93 1.35
N MET A 141 5.68 -3.08 2.32
CA MET A 141 4.45 -2.29 2.39
C MET A 141 4.55 -1.32 3.55
N LYS A 142 4.27 -0.04 3.29
CA LYS A 142 4.41 1.02 4.30
C LYS A 142 3.11 1.79 4.47
N HIS A 143 2.63 1.93 5.70
CA HIS A 143 1.53 2.84 6.01
C HIS A 143 1.95 4.30 5.76
N HIS A 144 1.26 5.01 4.87
CA HIS A 144 1.62 6.36 4.47
C HIS A 144 1.53 7.36 5.63
N GLY A 145 0.48 7.28 6.47
CA GLY A 145 0.23 8.26 7.53
C GLY A 145 1.07 8.10 8.80
N THR A 146 1.54 6.90 9.11
CA THR A 146 2.29 6.60 10.35
C THR A 146 3.73 6.21 10.07
N GLY A 147 4.06 5.89 8.82
CA GLY A 147 5.36 5.36 8.44
C GLY A 147 5.62 3.92 8.88
N GLN A 148 4.64 3.24 9.46
CA GLN A 148 4.76 1.85 9.89
C GLN A 148 5.09 0.95 8.68
N LEU A 149 6.13 0.14 8.82
CA LEU A 149 6.56 -0.83 7.82
C LEU A 149 5.98 -2.20 8.14
N PHE A 150 5.47 -2.86 7.10
CA PHE A 150 5.03 -4.24 7.13
C PHE A 150 5.98 -5.06 6.26
N ALA A 151 6.79 -5.88 6.92
CA ALA A 151 7.79 -6.72 6.26
C ALA A 151 7.16 -7.91 5.50
N THR A 152 5.93 -8.30 5.87
CA THR A 152 5.23 -9.45 5.27
C THR A 152 3.76 -9.12 5.01
N ALA A 153 3.16 -9.91 4.11
CA ALA A 153 1.72 -9.93 3.87
C ALA A 153 0.93 -10.28 5.15
N ASP A 154 1.44 -11.19 5.98
CA ASP A 154 0.77 -11.59 7.24
C ASP A 154 0.66 -10.42 8.23
N ALA A 155 1.74 -9.64 8.39
CA ALA A 155 1.74 -8.49 9.29
C ALA A 155 0.73 -7.42 8.84
N LEU A 156 0.60 -7.21 7.52
CA LEU A 156 -0.40 -6.32 6.98
C LEU A 156 -1.81 -6.91 7.07
N SER A 157 -1.98 -8.23 6.87
CA SER A 157 -3.25 -8.93 7.03
C SER A 157 -3.82 -8.72 8.43
N GLU A 158 -3.03 -8.99 9.47
CA GLU A 158 -3.42 -8.74 10.86
C GLU A 158 -3.84 -7.28 11.07
N PHE A 159 -3.02 -6.35 10.59
CA PHE A 159 -3.30 -4.92 10.69
C PHE A 159 -4.62 -4.53 10.01
N LEU A 160 -4.93 -5.12 8.84
CA LEU A 160 -6.15 -4.82 8.11
C LEU A 160 -7.39 -5.53 8.67
N LEU A 161 -7.23 -6.72 9.26
CA LEU A 161 -8.35 -7.52 9.72
C LEU A 161 -8.85 -7.14 11.11
N VAL A 162 -8.00 -6.66 12.03
CA VAL A 162 -8.45 -6.30 13.40
C VAL A 162 -9.70 -5.39 13.41
N PRO A 163 -9.80 -4.31 12.61
CA PRO A 163 -11.01 -3.48 12.56
C PRO A 163 -12.23 -4.20 12.00
N VAL A 164 -12.03 -5.10 11.03
CA VAL A 164 -13.08 -5.94 10.46
C VAL A 164 -13.59 -6.89 11.54
N LEU A 165 -12.71 -7.71 12.13
CA LEU A 165 -13.05 -8.74 13.11
C LEU A 165 -13.78 -8.14 14.33
N THR A 166 -13.31 -7.01 14.83
CA THR A 166 -13.91 -6.33 16.00
C THR A 166 -15.15 -5.52 15.65
N GLY A 167 -15.34 -5.17 14.38
CA GLY A 167 -16.38 -4.25 13.95
C GLY A 167 -16.15 -2.81 14.41
N ARG A 168 -14.92 -2.45 14.79
CA ARG A 168 -14.57 -1.16 15.38
C ARG A 168 -13.47 -0.48 14.55
N PRO A 169 -13.65 0.82 14.21
CA PRO A 169 -12.58 1.62 13.64
C PRO A 169 -11.37 1.71 14.58
N ARG A 170 -10.19 1.97 14.00
CA ARG A 170 -8.98 2.29 14.76
C ARG A 170 -9.04 3.70 15.35
#